data_AF-A0A6V3J076-F1
#
_entry.id   AF-A0A6V3J076-F1
#
_cell.length_a   1.000
_cell.length_b   1.000
_cell.length_c   1.000
_cell.angle_alpha   90.00
_cell.angle_beta   90.00
_cell.angle_gamma   90.00
#
_symmetry.space_group_name_H-M   'P 1'
#
loop_
_entity.id
_entity.type
_entity.pdbx_description
1 polymer ?
#
loop_
_entity_poly.entity_id
_entity_poly.type
_entity_poly.pdbx_seq_one_letter_code
_entity_poly.pdbx_strand_id
1 'polypeptide(L)'
;MPWLDPERCVLEVDAIHISTNVKRRSGKYTLTVNTAFDGVVAGCIEQHGESWLHPPMQKLLKVLNSKGYTGQKKLHFGIHSIELWDKDKRLVAGDLGYSVGAVYTSMTGFRKEGTVGAGTIQLVATCSLLKEQGFKWWDLGMVMKYKKELGAHVMSRKEFISRLHKDRDCSDVTLATAEHISAKHLVQKLRLHQQELLSSEGKRTCGGEKEDMKQSVAASATKDSHKNSTAAISSVDEED
;
A
#
# COMPACT_ATOMS: atom_id res chain seq x y z
N MET A 1 -17.20 17.28 -3.95
CA MET A 1 -15.98 16.95 -4.73
C MET A 1 -15.05 16.15 -3.82
N PRO A 2 -14.74 14.87 -4.10
CA PRO A 2 -13.92 13.99 -3.23
C PRO A 2 -12.50 14.52 -2.95
N TRP A 3 -12.05 15.53 -3.71
CA TRP A 3 -10.74 16.18 -3.56
C TRP A 3 -10.64 17.14 -2.36
N LEU A 4 -11.76 17.39 -1.66
CA LEU A 4 -11.83 18.29 -0.49
C LEU A 4 -11.91 17.57 0.85
N ASP A 5 -11.88 16.23 0.86
CA ASP A 5 -11.99 15.49 2.12
C ASP A 5 -10.84 15.87 3.07
N PRO A 6 -11.15 16.16 4.35
CA PRO A 6 -10.13 16.52 5.34
C PRO A 6 -9.21 15.35 5.67
N GLU A 7 -9.67 14.13 5.39
CA GLU A 7 -9.00 12.87 5.67
C GLU A 7 -9.15 11.90 4.50
N ARG A 8 -8.16 11.03 4.31
CA ARG A 8 -8.19 9.97 3.32
C ARG A 8 -7.88 8.62 3.94
N CYS A 9 -8.47 7.57 3.37
CA CYS A 9 -8.18 6.21 3.74
C CYS A 9 -7.03 5.69 2.88
N VAL A 10 -5.88 5.46 3.50
CA VAL A 10 -4.64 5.07 2.83
C VAL A 10 -4.25 3.67 3.26
N LEU A 11 -3.86 2.84 2.29
CA LEU A 11 -3.37 1.49 2.52
C LEU A 11 -1.90 1.40 2.12
N GLU A 12 -1.03 1.06 3.06
CA GLU A 12 0.34 0.65 2.74
C GLU A 12 0.29 -0.69 2.01
N VAL A 13 1.07 -0.84 0.94
CA VAL A 13 1.00 -2.06 0.13
C VAL A 13 1.41 -3.33 0.91
N ASP A 14 2.16 -3.16 2.00
CA ASP A 14 2.59 -4.23 2.89
C ASP A 14 1.59 -4.54 4.01
N ALA A 15 0.62 -3.66 4.28
CA ALA A 15 -0.27 -3.74 5.44
C ALA A 15 -1.65 -4.37 5.16
N ILE A 16 -1.94 -4.75 3.91
CA ILE A 16 -3.27 -5.27 3.58
C ILE A 16 -3.58 -6.57 4.34
N HIS A 17 -4.77 -6.62 4.95
CA HIS A 17 -5.24 -7.79 5.68
C HIS A 17 -5.69 -8.89 4.72
N ILE A 18 -5.02 -10.05 4.77
CA ILE A 18 -5.34 -11.21 3.94
C ILE A 18 -6.14 -12.26 4.74
N SER A 19 -7.47 -12.21 4.63
CA SER A 19 -8.35 -13.17 5.30
C SER A 19 -8.22 -14.61 4.77
N THR A 20 -8.59 -15.59 5.59
CA THR A 20 -8.61 -17.02 5.19
C THR A 20 -9.52 -17.28 3.99
N ASN A 21 -10.64 -16.55 3.88
CA ASN A 21 -11.56 -16.69 2.75
C ASN A 21 -10.95 -16.20 1.44
N VAL A 22 -10.18 -15.10 1.45
CA VAL A 22 -9.46 -14.62 0.27
C VAL A 22 -8.49 -15.70 -0.22
N LYS A 23 -7.68 -16.27 0.69
CA LYS A 23 -6.73 -17.35 0.38
C LYS A 23 -7.41 -18.56 -0.25
N ARG A 24 -8.56 -18.97 0.29
CA ARG A 24 -9.30 -20.15 -0.20
C ARG A 24 -9.98 -19.91 -1.55
N ARG A 25 -10.47 -18.70 -1.80
CA ARG A 25 -11.33 -18.40 -2.97
C ARG A 25 -10.55 -17.80 -4.15
N SER A 26 -9.35 -17.26 -3.95
CA SER A 26 -8.56 -16.58 -4.98
C SER A 26 -8.18 -17.49 -6.16
N GLY A 27 -8.09 -18.80 -5.97
CA GLY A 27 -7.76 -19.77 -7.04
C GLY A 27 -8.77 -19.86 -8.18
N LYS A 28 -9.92 -19.20 -8.06
CA LYS A 28 -10.96 -19.15 -9.10
C LYS A 28 -10.88 -17.90 -9.98
N TYR A 29 -9.92 -17.03 -9.71
CA TYR A 29 -9.87 -15.71 -10.32
C TYR A 29 -8.51 -15.39 -10.92
N THR A 30 -8.55 -14.53 -11.92
CA THR A 30 -7.40 -14.00 -12.63
C THR A 30 -7.52 -12.49 -12.70
N LEU A 31 -6.39 -11.80 -12.53
CA LEU A 31 -6.27 -10.36 -12.61
C LEU A 31 -5.64 -9.94 -13.93
N THR A 32 -6.12 -8.85 -14.51
CA THR A 32 -5.49 -8.15 -15.63
C THR A 32 -5.47 -6.65 -15.35
N VAL A 33 -4.66 -5.92 -16.11
CA VAL A 33 -4.58 -4.45 -16.07
C VAL A 33 -4.67 -3.91 -17.49
N ASN A 34 -5.54 -2.90 -17.70
CA ASN A 34 -5.78 -2.21 -18.96
C ASN A 34 -6.29 -3.10 -20.11
N THR A 35 -6.94 -4.23 -19.81
CA THR A 35 -7.42 -5.16 -20.86
C THR A 35 -8.89 -5.00 -21.20
N ALA A 36 -9.70 -4.49 -20.26
CA ALA A 36 -11.13 -4.31 -20.45
C ALA A 36 -11.64 -3.01 -19.82
N PHE A 37 -10.96 -1.90 -20.14
CA PHE A 37 -11.28 -0.55 -19.66
C PHE A 37 -12.77 -0.21 -19.79
N ASP A 38 -13.33 -0.39 -21.00
CA ASP A 38 -14.75 -0.09 -21.26
C ASP A 38 -15.69 -0.98 -20.42
N GLY A 39 -15.30 -2.24 -20.18
CA GLY A 39 -16.04 -3.16 -19.33
C GLY A 39 -16.04 -2.73 -17.86
N VAL A 40 -14.92 -2.19 -17.37
CA VAL A 40 -14.82 -1.65 -16.01
C VAL A 40 -15.67 -0.39 -15.85
N VAL A 41 -15.59 0.53 -16.80
CA VAL A 41 -16.42 1.74 -16.83
C VAL A 41 -17.90 1.36 -16.83
N ALA A 42 -18.32 0.46 -17.71
CA ALA A 42 -19.70 -0.01 -17.79
C ALA A 42 -20.17 -0.66 -16.48
N GLY A 43 -19.34 -1.52 -15.87
CA GLY A 43 -19.66 -2.14 -14.58
C GLY A 43 -19.80 -1.14 -13.43
N CYS A 44 -18.99 -0.07 -13.42
CA CYS A 44 -19.10 1.01 -12.44
C CYS A 44 -20.39 1.81 -12.63
N ILE A 45 -20.76 2.13 -13.88
CA ILE A 45 -22.00 2.85 -14.21
C ILE A 45 -23.23 2.01 -13.84
N GLU A 46 -23.21 0.72 -14.15
CA GLU A 46 -24.30 -0.20 -13.80
C GLU A 46 -24.52 -0.27 -12.28
N GLN A 47 -23.44 -0.31 -11.49
CA GLN A 47 -23.55 -0.45 -10.03
C GLN A 47 -23.88 0.86 -9.31
N HIS A 48 -23.32 1.99 -9.75
CA HIS A 48 -23.38 3.25 -9.00
C HIS A 48 -24.16 4.36 -9.72
N GLY A 49 -24.63 4.10 -10.94
CA GLY A 49 -25.11 5.12 -11.87
C GLY A 49 -23.96 5.91 -12.52
N GLU A 50 -24.31 6.76 -13.48
CA GLU A 50 -23.33 7.52 -14.26
C GLU A 50 -22.59 8.58 -13.42
N SER A 51 -23.30 9.37 -12.61
CA SER A 51 -22.72 10.40 -11.72
C SER A 51 -21.65 11.27 -12.42
N TRP A 52 -20.42 11.31 -11.91
CA TRP A 52 -19.29 12.03 -12.48
C TRP A 52 -18.69 11.35 -13.72
N LEU A 53 -19.01 10.07 -13.97
CA LEU A 53 -18.49 9.26 -15.07
C LEU A 53 -19.36 9.40 -16.32
N HIS A 54 -19.80 10.63 -16.62
CA HIS A 54 -20.61 10.97 -17.79
C HIS A 54 -19.81 10.86 -19.11
N PRO A 55 -20.45 10.84 -20.30
CA PRO A 55 -19.79 10.40 -21.54
C PRO A 55 -18.53 11.22 -21.92
N PRO A 56 -18.49 12.57 -21.79
CA PRO A 56 -17.25 13.32 -21.92
C PRO A 56 -16.11 12.86 -21.01
N MET A 57 -16.40 12.51 -19.75
CA MET A 57 -15.41 12.03 -18.79
C MET A 57 -14.89 10.65 -19.20
N GLN A 58 -15.77 9.74 -19.60
CA GLN A 58 -15.40 8.41 -20.09
C GLN A 58 -14.43 8.50 -21.28
N LYS A 59 -14.73 9.39 -22.25
CA LYS A 59 -13.87 9.63 -23.41
C LYS A 59 -12.50 10.16 -23.01
N LEU A 60 -12.44 11.12 -22.09
CA LEU A 60 -11.17 11.67 -21.58
C LEU A 60 -10.33 10.58 -20.90
N LEU A 61 -10.93 9.82 -19.97
CA LEU A 61 -10.23 8.76 -19.26
C LEU A 61 -9.71 7.67 -20.19
N LYS A 62 -10.48 7.30 -21.22
CA LYS A 62 -10.05 6.33 -22.24
C LYS A 62 -8.86 6.84 -23.06
N VAL A 63 -8.85 8.12 -23.42
CA VAL A 63 -7.70 8.73 -24.12
C VAL A 63 -6.47 8.70 -23.21
N LEU A 64 -6.61 9.06 -21.93
CA LEU A 64 -5.49 9.04 -20.99
C LEU A 64 -5.00 7.62 -20.66
N ASN A 65 -5.90 6.63 -20.62
CA ASN A 65 -5.54 5.22 -20.43
C ASN A 65 -4.72 4.69 -21.62
N SER A 66 -5.12 5.03 -22.85
CA SER A 66 -4.47 4.51 -24.07
C SER A 66 -3.21 5.27 -24.48
N LYS A 67 -3.19 6.60 -24.31
CA LYS A 67 -2.08 7.45 -24.78
C LYS A 67 -1.15 7.92 -23.68
N GLY A 68 -1.52 7.73 -22.41
CA GLY A 68 -0.82 8.31 -21.28
C GLY A 68 -0.95 9.85 -21.22
N TYR A 69 -0.21 10.46 -20.29
CA TYR A 69 -0.14 11.91 -20.15
C TYR A 69 1.01 12.49 -20.99
N THR A 70 0.70 13.51 -21.79
CA THR A 70 1.66 14.16 -22.71
C THR A 70 2.00 15.61 -22.31
N GLY A 71 1.80 15.97 -21.04
CA GLY A 71 2.11 17.32 -20.58
C GLY A 71 3.60 17.60 -20.48
N GLN A 72 3.95 18.89 -20.37
CA GLN A 72 5.34 19.38 -20.41
C GLN A 72 6.19 18.89 -19.23
N LYS A 73 5.58 18.69 -18.06
CA LYS A 73 6.28 18.14 -16.89
C LYS A 73 6.34 16.62 -17.03
N LYS A 74 7.55 16.04 -17.01
CA LYS A 74 7.74 14.59 -16.93
C LYS A 74 7.07 14.10 -15.64
N LEU A 75 5.92 13.46 -15.80
CA LEU A 75 5.12 12.92 -14.72
C LEU A 75 4.74 11.49 -15.09
N HIS A 76 5.07 10.54 -14.22
CA HIS A 76 4.66 9.15 -14.38
C HIS A 76 3.20 9.02 -13.95
N PHE A 77 2.31 9.45 -14.84
CA PHE A 77 0.86 9.42 -14.64
C PHE A 77 0.22 8.46 -15.63
N GLY A 78 -0.75 7.68 -15.16
CA GLY A 78 -1.59 6.84 -16.00
C GLY A 78 -2.99 6.68 -15.44
N ILE A 79 -3.99 6.57 -16.33
CA ILE A 79 -5.32 6.07 -15.97
C ILE A 79 -5.30 4.56 -16.17
N HIS A 80 -5.88 3.81 -15.23
CA HIS A 80 -5.84 2.35 -15.24
C HIS A 80 -7.20 1.73 -15.00
N SER A 81 -7.45 0.62 -15.68
CA SER A 81 -8.47 -0.34 -15.29
C SER A 81 -7.78 -1.58 -14.75
N ILE A 82 -8.27 -2.09 -13.62
CA ILE A 82 -7.82 -3.35 -13.04
C ILE A 82 -9.02 -4.28 -13.02
N GLU A 83 -8.88 -5.45 -13.62
CA GLU A 83 -10.00 -6.34 -13.88
C GLU A 83 -9.82 -7.67 -13.17
N LEU A 84 -10.89 -8.16 -12.54
CA LEU A 84 -10.95 -9.50 -11.98
C LEU A 84 -11.90 -10.37 -12.81
N TRP A 85 -11.36 -11.46 -13.33
CA TRP A 85 -12.06 -12.43 -14.15
C TRP A 85 -12.29 -13.71 -13.35
N ASP A 86 -13.45 -14.32 -13.52
CA ASP A 86 -13.69 -15.67 -13.01
C ASP A 86 -13.15 -16.77 -13.94
N LYS A 87 -13.27 -18.03 -13.51
CA LYS A 87 -12.87 -19.21 -14.28
C LYS A 87 -13.53 -19.33 -15.66
N ASP A 88 -14.70 -18.71 -15.84
CA ASP A 88 -15.49 -18.74 -17.06
C ASP A 88 -15.19 -17.49 -17.93
N LYS A 89 -14.11 -16.76 -17.61
CA LYS A 89 -13.64 -15.54 -18.28
C LYS A 89 -14.66 -14.41 -18.27
N ARG A 90 -15.52 -14.35 -17.24
CA ARG A 90 -16.45 -13.24 -17.05
C ARG A 90 -15.81 -12.17 -16.17
N LEU A 91 -15.98 -10.91 -16.54
CA LEU A 91 -15.57 -9.78 -15.74
C LEU A 91 -16.50 -9.65 -14.52
N VAL A 92 -15.99 -9.95 -13.33
CA VAL A 92 -16.78 -10.06 -12.11
C VAL A 92 -16.53 -8.94 -11.11
N ALA A 93 -15.39 -8.28 -11.20
CA ALA A 93 -15.09 -7.06 -10.44
C ALA A 93 -14.06 -6.22 -11.20
N GLY A 94 -14.04 -4.92 -10.94
CA GLY A 94 -13.11 -4.03 -11.58
C GLY A 94 -12.91 -2.74 -10.79
N ASP A 95 -11.74 -2.14 -10.94
CA ASP A 95 -11.34 -0.88 -10.33
C ASP A 95 -10.85 0.06 -11.42
N LEU A 96 -11.40 1.26 -11.44
CA LEU A 96 -10.98 2.37 -12.27
C LEU A 96 -10.23 3.33 -11.38
N GLY A 97 -8.94 3.52 -11.68
CA GLY A 97 -8.04 4.32 -10.87
C GLY A 97 -7.00 5.04 -11.71
N TYR A 98 -6.08 5.71 -11.03
CA TYR A 98 -4.93 6.34 -11.66
C TYR A 98 -3.67 6.16 -10.82
N SER A 99 -2.52 6.20 -11.49
CA SER A 99 -1.22 6.23 -10.85
C SER A 99 -0.56 7.60 -11.01
N VAL A 100 0.26 7.96 -10.03
CA VAL A 100 1.12 9.14 -10.08
C VAL A 100 2.39 8.88 -9.29
N GLY A 101 3.50 8.60 -9.99
CA GLY A 101 4.72 8.06 -9.37
C GLY A 101 4.43 6.74 -8.66
N ALA A 102 4.90 6.59 -7.42
CA ALA A 102 4.71 5.36 -6.64
C ALA A 102 3.36 5.30 -5.87
N VAL A 103 2.37 6.10 -6.26
CA VAL A 103 1.05 6.16 -5.61
C VAL A 103 -0.04 5.71 -6.59
N TYR A 104 -0.92 4.83 -6.14
CA TYR A 104 -2.12 4.43 -6.86
C TYR A 104 -3.37 4.98 -6.16
N THR A 105 -4.33 5.50 -6.90
CA THR A 105 -5.59 6.03 -6.37
C THR A 105 -6.77 5.34 -7.05
N SER A 106 -7.61 4.67 -6.25
CA SER A 106 -8.90 4.16 -6.73
C SER A 106 -9.91 5.30 -6.83
N MET A 107 -10.51 5.47 -8.01
CA MET A 107 -11.59 6.45 -8.19
C MET A 107 -12.96 5.81 -7.95
N THR A 108 -13.18 4.65 -8.57
CA THR A 108 -14.42 3.89 -8.43
C THR A 108 -14.16 2.43 -8.80
N GLY A 109 -14.98 1.52 -8.28
CA GLY A 109 -14.89 0.11 -8.62
C GLY A 109 -16.24 -0.56 -8.48
N PHE A 110 -16.37 -1.73 -9.09
CA PHE A 110 -17.60 -2.50 -9.09
C PHE A 110 -17.34 -3.97 -8.78
N ARG A 111 -18.40 -4.67 -8.38
CA ARG A 111 -18.42 -6.11 -8.17
C ARG A 111 -19.80 -6.64 -8.55
N LYS A 112 -19.84 -7.57 -9.50
CA LYS A 112 -21.08 -8.23 -9.92
C LYS A 112 -21.79 -8.90 -8.74
N GLU A 113 -23.11 -8.86 -8.77
CA GLU A 113 -23.95 -9.56 -7.79
C GLU A 113 -23.71 -11.08 -7.85
N GLY A 114 -23.90 -11.78 -6.72
CA GLY A 114 -23.64 -13.22 -6.62
C GLY A 114 -22.16 -13.63 -6.52
N THR A 115 -21.21 -12.71 -6.71
CA THR A 115 -19.75 -13.01 -6.69
C THR A 115 -19.12 -12.81 -5.30
N VAL A 116 -19.55 -13.62 -4.32
CA VAL A 116 -19.19 -13.42 -2.90
C VAL A 116 -17.67 -13.46 -2.69
N GLY A 117 -17.13 -12.32 -2.24
CA GLY A 117 -15.70 -12.12 -1.93
C GLY A 117 -14.84 -11.68 -3.11
N ALA A 118 -15.39 -11.55 -4.33
CA ALA A 118 -14.63 -11.13 -5.51
C ALA A 118 -13.99 -9.75 -5.32
N GLY A 119 -14.73 -8.77 -4.79
CA GLY A 119 -14.17 -7.44 -4.51
C GLY A 119 -12.98 -7.46 -3.54
N THR A 120 -13.07 -8.20 -2.43
CA THR A 120 -11.94 -8.33 -1.49
C THR A 120 -10.75 -9.05 -2.12
N ILE A 121 -10.98 -10.09 -2.94
CA ILE A 121 -9.93 -10.79 -3.67
C ILE A 121 -9.24 -9.85 -4.66
N GLN A 122 -10.02 -9.05 -5.40
CA GLN A 122 -9.51 -8.05 -6.31
C GLN A 122 -8.61 -7.06 -5.57
N LEU A 123 -9.06 -6.52 -4.44
CA LEU A 123 -8.26 -5.56 -3.65
C LEU A 123 -6.94 -6.18 -3.18
N VAL A 124 -6.96 -7.41 -2.64
CA VAL A 124 -5.71 -8.08 -2.20
C VAL A 124 -4.78 -8.38 -3.38
N ALA A 125 -5.31 -8.90 -4.48
CA ALA A 125 -4.52 -9.18 -5.68
C ALA A 125 -3.92 -7.91 -6.28
N THR A 126 -4.70 -6.84 -6.35
CA THR A 126 -4.25 -5.51 -6.80
C THR A 126 -3.14 -4.98 -5.91
N CYS A 127 -3.30 -5.05 -4.59
CA CYS A 127 -2.28 -4.62 -3.64
C CYS A 127 -0.95 -5.36 -3.82
N SER A 128 -1.01 -6.68 -4.06
CA SER A 128 0.18 -7.48 -4.39
C SER A 128 0.84 -7.00 -5.69
N LEU A 129 0.05 -6.80 -6.74
CA LEU A 129 0.58 -6.33 -8.02
C LEU A 129 1.22 -4.94 -7.90
N LEU A 130 0.55 -4.00 -7.22
CA LEU A 130 1.07 -2.66 -6.98
C LEU A 130 2.42 -2.72 -6.25
N LYS A 131 2.51 -3.55 -5.20
CA LYS A 131 3.78 -3.77 -4.51
C LYS A 131 4.88 -4.29 -5.46
N GLU A 132 4.56 -5.31 -6.26
CA GLU A 132 5.51 -5.91 -7.21
C GLU A 132 6.01 -4.92 -8.25
N GLN A 133 5.16 -3.95 -8.62
CA GLN A 133 5.46 -2.89 -9.58
C GLN A 133 6.13 -1.66 -8.92
N GLY A 134 6.45 -1.72 -7.62
CA GLY A 134 7.19 -0.66 -6.91
C GLY A 134 6.33 0.47 -6.33
N PHE A 135 5.00 0.32 -6.30
CA PHE A 135 4.14 1.27 -5.60
C PHE A 135 4.32 1.14 -4.09
N LYS A 136 4.15 2.26 -3.38
CA LYS A 136 4.34 2.35 -1.92
C LYS A 136 3.03 2.29 -1.17
N TRP A 137 2.01 2.98 -1.66
CA TRP A 137 0.72 3.07 -0.98
C TRP A 137 -0.42 3.34 -1.96
N TRP A 138 -1.61 3.00 -1.50
CA TRP A 138 -2.84 3.06 -2.24
C TRP A 138 -3.84 3.98 -1.53
N ASP A 139 -4.23 5.06 -2.22
CA ASP A 139 -5.33 5.91 -1.82
C ASP A 139 -6.67 5.27 -2.18
N LEU A 140 -7.44 4.90 -1.16
CA LEU A 140 -8.77 4.34 -1.31
C LEU A 140 -9.85 5.44 -1.25
N GLY A 141 -9.51 6.71 -1.06
CA GLY A 141 -10.45 7.83 -0.98
C GLY A 141 -11.13 7.93 0.39
N MET A 142 -12.46 8.08 0.41
CA MET A 142 -13.23 8.34 1.64
C MET A 142 -13.05 7.27 2.72
N VAL A 143 -13.07 7.69 3.99
CA VAL A 143 -12.99 6.80 5.15
C VAL A 143 -14.25 5.95 5.25
N MET A 144 -14.08 4.62 5.20
CA MET A 144 -15.17 3.65 5.34
C MET A 144 -14.73 2.51 6.25
N LYS A 145 -15.64 1.97 7.05
CA LYS A 145 -15.33 0.92 8.04
C LYS A 145 -14.60 -0.28 7.42
N TYR A 146 -15.09 -0.79 6.31
CA TYR A 146 -14.49 -1.97 5.66
C TYR A 146 -13.05 -1.73 5.17
N LYS A 147 -12.66 -0.48 4.86
CA LYS A 147 -11.28 -0.17 4.44
C LYS A 147 -10.30 -0.30 5.59
N LYS A 148 -10.74 0.06 6.81
CA LYS A 148 -9.95 -0.19 8.03
C LYS A 148 -9.78 -1.69 8.28
N GLU A 149 -10.81 -2.48 8.04
CA GLU A 149 -10.73 -3.95 8.13
C GLU A 149 -9.77 -4.56 7.09
N LEU A 150 -9.53 -3.87 5.98
CA LEU A 150 -8.50 -4.23 4.99
C LEU A 150 -7.08 -3.82 5.43
N GLY A 151 -6.89 -3.12 6.55
CA GLY A 151 -5.58 -2.62 6.98
C GLY A 151 -5.28 -1.17 6.56
N ALA A 152 -6.25 -0.47 5.97
CA ALA A 152 -6.07 0.95 5.67
C ALA A 152 -6.17 1.81 6.94
N HIS A 153 -5.37 2.86 7.02
CA HIS A 153 -5.41 3.86 8.07
C HIS A 153 -5.97 5.18 7.56
N VAL A 154 -6.30 6.07 8.49
CA VAL A 154 -6.77 7.43 8.16
C VAL A 154 -5.55 8.36 8.13
N MET A 155 -5.42 9.13 7.06
CA MET A 155 -4.34 10.08 6.86
C MET A 155 -4.93 11.48 6.73
N SER A 156 -4.38 12.44 7.47
CA SER A 156 -4.79 13.84 7.37
C SER A 156 -4.47 14.41 5.99
N ARG A 157 -5.26 15.39 5.51
CA ARG A 157 -4.98 16.07 4.24
C ARG A 157 -3.56 16.62 4.15
N LYS A 158 -3.04 17.22 5.23
CA LYS A 158 -1.70 17.81 5.26
C LYS A 158 -0.63 16.75 5.01
N GLU A 159 -0.75 15.63 5.69
CA GLU A 159 0.16 14.49 5.55
C GLU A 159 0.05 13.86 4.15
N PHE A 160 -1.17 13.64 3.68
CA PHE A 160 -1.45 13.08 2.36
C PHE A 160 -0.79 13.88 1.24
N ILE A 161 -0.96 15.21 1.22
CA ILE A 161 -0.36 16.07 0.20
C ILE A 161 1.17 16.03 0.28
N SER A 162 1.73 16.10 1.49
CA SER A 162 3.18 16.04 1.70
C SER A 162 3.78 14.74 1.15
N ARG A 163 3.16 13.60 1.49
CA ARG A 163 3.60 12.28 1.06
C ARG A 163 3.38 12.05 -0.43
N LEU A 164 2.24 12.49 -0.96
CA LEU A 164 1.94 12.42 -2.39
C LEU A 164 2.99 13.17 -3.21
N HIS A 165 3.38 14.39 -2.81
CA HIS A 165 4.42 15.13 -3.51
C HIS A 165 5.76 14.38 -3.50
N LYS A 166 6.16 13.87 -2.34
CA LYS A 166 7.40 13.09 -2.22
C LYS A 166 7.40 11.85 -3.13
N ASP A 167 6.35 11.03 -3.07
CA ASP A 167 6.31 9.76 -3.79
C ASP A 167 5.92 9.91 -5.27
N ARG A 168 5.32 11.05 -5.65
CA ARG A 168 5.14 11.46 -7.05
C ARG A 168 6.47 11.88 -7.68
N ASP A 169 7.20 12.76 -7.01
CA ASP A 169 8.33 13.47 -7.61
C ASP A 169 9.65 12.67 -7.53
N CYS A 170 9.77 11.71 -6.61
CA CYS A 170 10.99 10.92 -6.39
C CYS A 170 10.87 9.46 -6.84
N SER A 171 9.93 9.10 -7.71
CA SER A 171 9.73 7.70 -8.13
C SER A 171 9.46 7.58 -9.62
N ASP A 172 10.26 6.74 -10.28
CA ASP A 172 10.08 6.33 -11.68
C ASP A 172 9.33 4.98 -11.68
N VAL A 173 8.04 5.05 -11.37
CA VAL A 173 7.16 3.89 -11.25
C VAL A 173 6.00 4.07 -12.22
N THR A 174 5.72 3.05 -13.02
CA THR A 174 4.59 3.03 -13.95
C THR A 174 3.91 1.69 -13.84
N LEU A 175 2.57 1.68 -13.69
CA LEU A 175 1.82 0.44 -13.68
C LEU A 175 1.72 -0.11 -15.11
N ALA A 176 2.43 -1.21 -15.36
CA ALA A 176 2.40 -1.89 -16.64
C ALA A 176 1.05 -2.58 -16.88
N THR A 177 0.64 -2.63 -18.15
CA THR A 177 -0.39 -3.57 -18.62
C THR A 177 0.03 -4.99 -18.25
N ALA A 178 -0.92 -5.76 -17.74
CA ALA A 178 -0.68 -7.11 -17.27
C ALA A 178 -1.81 -8.01 -17.72
N GLU A 179 -1.44 -9.18 -18.23
CA GLU A 179 -2.41 -10.15 -18.73
C GLU A 179 -2.40 -11.42 -17.88
N HIS A 180 -3.61 -11.90 -17.60
CA HIS A 180 -3.91 -13.21 -17.04
C HIS A 180 -3.08 -13.66 -15.82
N ILE A 181 -2.84 -12.76 -14.85
CA ILE A 181 -2.14 -13.10 -13.61
C ILE A 181 -3.08 -13.85 -12.66
N SER A 182 -2.70 -15.06 -12.22
CA SER A 182 -3.47 -15.79 -11.21
C SER A 182 -3.62 -14.99 -9.90
N ALA A 183 -4.85 -14.72 -9.48
CA ALA A 183 -5.10 -14.01 -8.22
C ALA A 183 -4.57 -14.81 -7.02
N LYS A 184 -4.55 -16.15 -7.11
CA LYS A 184 -3.94 -17.01 -6.09
C LYS A 184 -2.45 -16.80 -5.97
N HIS A 185 -1.75 -16.66 -7.11
CA HIS A 185 -0.32 -16.41 -7.13
C HIS A 185 0.02 -15.09 -6.42
N LEU A 186 -0.68 -14.01 -6.78
CA LEU A 186 -0.54 -12.69 -6.15
C LEU A 186 -0.79 -12.76 -4.62
N VAL A 187 -1.93 -13.33 -4.21
CA VAL A 187 -2.27 -13.50 -2.80
C VAL A 187 -1.21 -14.29 -2.03
N GLN A 188 -0.64 -15.34 -2.62
CA GLN A 188 0.39 -16.15 -2.01
C GLN A 188 1.71 -15.39 -1.87
N LYS A 189 2.11 -14.64 -2.90
CA LYS A 189 3.34 -13.85 -2.91
C LYS A 189 3.32 -12.78 -1.82
N LEU A 190 2.23 -12.01 -1.74
CA LEU A 190 2.09 -10.97 -0.73
C LEU A 190 2.08 -11.53 0.69
N ARG A 191 1.45 -12.69 0.88
CA ARG A 191 1.46 -13.39 2.18
C ARG A 191 2.88 -13.78 2.60
N LEU A 192 3.66 -14.38 1.69
CA LEU A 192 5.04 -14.79 1.99
C LEU A 192 5.87 -13.57 2.38
N HIS A 193 5.71 -12.46 1.66
CA HIS A 193 6.36 -11.21 1.99
C HIS A 193 6.01 -10.70 3.40
N GLN A 194 4.72 -10.70 3.77
CA GLN A 194 4.29 -10.30 5.12
C GLN A 194 4.88 -11.21 6.21
N GLN A 195 5.06 -12.51 5.95
CA GLN A 195 5.70 -13.43 6.89
C GLN A 195 7.20 -13.15 7.05
N GLU A 196 7.89 -12.80 5.96
CA GLU A 196 9.30 -12.40 5.98
C GLU A 196 9.52 -11.11 6.77
N LEU A 197 8.65 -10.11 6.57
CA LEU A 197 8.68 -8.85 7.34
C LEU A 197 8.56 -9.12 8.85
N LEU A 198 7.56 -9.87 9.28
CA LEU A 198 7.35 -10.22 10.69
C LEU A 198 8.54 -11.00 11.28
N SER A 199 9.14 -11.90 10.49
CA SER A 199 10.32 -12.67 10.91
C SER A 199 11.56 -11.79 11.05
N SER A 200 11.69 -10.76 10.21
CA SER A 200 12.79 -9.79 10.25
C SER A 200 12.66 -8.80 11.42
N GLU A 201 11.43 -8.44 11.79
CA GLU A 201 11.14 -7.58 12.94
C GLU A 201 11.39 -8.33 14.26
N GLY A 202 10.93 -9.58 14.38
CA GLY A 202 11.20 -10.43 15.54
C GLY A 202 12.70 -10.73 15.74
N LYS A 203 13.49 -10.81 14.65
CA LYS A 203 14.95 -10.93 14.75
C LYS A 203 15.62 -9.64 15.20
N ARG A 204 15.12 -8.47 14.78
CA ARG A 204 15.64 -7.16 15.21
C ARG A 204 15.35 -6.90 16.69
N THR A 205 14.17 -7.26 17.18
CA THR A 205 13.80 -7.09 18.60
C THR A 205 14.60 -8.03 19.50
N CYS A 206 14.75 -9.32 19.14
CA CYS A 206 15.58 -10.26 19.92
C CYS A 206 17.09 -10.02 19.79
N GLY A 207 17.55 -9.35 18.72
CA GLY A 207 18.95 -8.93 18.54
C GLY A 207 19.32 -7.72 19.40
N GLY A 208 18.44 -6.71 19.43
CA GLY A 208 18.61 -5.51 20.27
C GLY A 208 18.60 -5.84 21.77
N GLU A 209 17.70 -6.71 22.22
CA GLU A 209 17.65 -7.16 23.62
C GLU A 209 18.92 -7.91 24.06
N LYS A 210 19.60 -8.63 23.15
CA LYS A 210 20.86 -9.31 23.45
C LYS A 210 22.07 -8.37 23.47
N GLU A 211 22.05 -7.28 22.70
CA GLU A 211 23.09 -6.25 22.75
C GLU A 211 22.95 -5.35 23.99
N ASP A 212 21.72 -4.96 24.34
CA ASP A 212 21.44 -4.18 25.56
C ASP A 212 21.73 -4.97 26.84
N MET A 213 21.48 -6.29 26.84
CA MET A 213 21.87 -7.17 27.96
C MET A 213 23.39 -7.35 28.06
N LYS A 214 24.12 -7.37 26.94
CA LYS A 214 25.61 -7.44 26.97
C LYS A 214 26.23 -6.13 27.44
N GLN A 215 25.66 -4.97 27.07
CA GLN A 215 26.13 -3.67 27.54
C GLN A 215 25.79 -3.43 29.02
N SER A 216 24.63 -3.88 29.50
CA SER A 216 24.28 -3.76 30.93
C SER A 216 25.12 -4.66 31.84
N VAL A 217 25.46 -5.88 31.41
CA VAL A 217 26.35 -6.78 32.15
C VAL A 217 27.80 -6.25 32.16
N ALA A 218 28.28 -5.62 31.07
CA ALA A 218 29.60 -4.99 31.03
C ALA A 218 29.71 -3.73 31.92
N ALA A 219 28.63 -2.95 32.04
CA ALA A 219 28.58 -1.77 32.92
C ALA A 219 28.46 -2.13 34.42
N SER A 220 27.90 -3.30 34.74
CA SER A 220 27.85 -3.80 36.12
C SER A 220 29.20 -4.32 36.61
N ALA A 221 30.05 -4.85 35.73
CA ALA A 221 31.36 -5.43 36.10
C ALA A 221 32.45 -4.37 36.37
N THR A 222 32.23 -3.11 36.01
CA THR A 222 33.20 -2.01 36.19
C THR A 222 32.99 -1.17 37.46
N LYS A 223 31.89 -1.38 38.20
CA LYS A 223 31.60 -0.61 39.44
C LYS A 223 32.08 -1.23 40.75
N ASP A 224 32.59 -2.46 40.75
CA ASP A 224 33.04 -3.16 41.98
C ASP A 224 34.55 -3.06 42.26
N SER A 225 35.32 -2.30 41.47
CA SER A 225 36.79 -2.18 41.66
C SER A 225 37.28 -0.85 42.25
N HIS A 226 36.40 0.11 42.58
CA HIS A 226 36.78 1.46 43.03
C HIS A 226 36.20 1.84 44.40
N LYS A 227 36.27 0.94 45.37
CA LYS A 227 36.16 1.29 46.81
C LYS A 227 37.20 0.53 47.63
N ASN A 228 38.46 0.89 47.44
CA ASN A 228 39.48 0.79 48.50
C ASN A 228 40.72 1.60 48.08
N SER A 229 41.32 2.29 49.06
CA SER A 229 42.40 3.29 48.93
C SER A 229 41.85 4.70 48.63
N THR A 230 42.10 5.76 49.40
CA THR A 230 43.25 6.04 50.25
C THR A 230 42.87 7.11 51.27
N ALA A 231 43.31 6.94 52.51
CA ALA A 231 43.34 7.97 53.53
C ALA A 231 44.68 8.74 53.48
N ALA A 232 44.61 10.00 53.95
CA ALA A 232 45.61 10.72 54.74
C ALA A 232 46.57 11.72 54.05
N ILE A 233 46.71 12.88 54.75
CA ILE A 233 47.87 13.80 54.88
C ILE A 233 47.91 14.99 53.87
N SER A 234 47.43 16.19 54.25
CA SER A 234 48.06 17.33 54.99
C SER A 234 48.69 18.36 54.02
N SER A 235 48.12 19.56 53.88
CA SER A 235 48.48 20.83 54.57
C SER A 235 49.52 21.69 53.82
N VAL A 236 49.30 23.01 53.87
CA VAL A 236 50.27 24.14 53.85
C VAL A 236 50.28 25.08 52.61
N ASP A 237 49.92 26.34 52.89
CA ASP A 237 50.34 27.72 52.44
C ASP A 237 50.11 28.23 51.00
N GLU A 238 49.37 29.33 50.78
CA GLU A 238 49.65 30.82 50.80
C GLU A 238 49.90 31.37 49.38
N GLU A 239 48.99 32.23 48.89
CA GLU A 239 49.15 33.68 48.58
C GLU A 239 49.82 34.00 47.22
N ASP A 240 48.99 34.40 46.23
CA ASP A 240 48.96 35.73 45.58
C ASP A 240 47.94 35.74 44.41
#